data_AF-A0A926CQ19-F1
#
_entry.id   AF-A0A926CQ19-F1
#
_cell.length_a   1.000
_cell.length_b   1.000
_cell.length_c   1.000
_cell.angle_alpha   90.00
_cell.angle_beta   90.00
_cell.angle_gamma   90.00
#
_symmetry.space_group_name_H-M   'P 1'
#
loop_
_entity.id
_entity.type
_entity.pdbx_description
1 polymer ?
#
loop_
_entity_poly.entity_id
_entity_poly.type
_entity_poly.pdbx_seq_one_letter_code
_entity_poly.pdbx_strand_id
1 'polypeptide(L)'
;DDEWVVRVETGDKRLEYPARALEPLIRPADFALFGVDERAAAPLLRPDPPTRSLMIKALSDVAKDAGLLGKGFSSREHPDLFVTPDFEPYLRYAKHRTRPYQPSSLSLDFIQCGAYHLRSMFASQPIRVAVVNALALKIEDFVEALQRQLTRNFDFKIEVLKERRVRVVSLSNVESAVRVIEKEQPDIILAFIPDINETQEGENLPAFVKSLTLGRGIPAYVIFERTLDDPEAMPGIIMALLARTGNTPFALADPLEGIDLVVGLDVLRTASVTAIARIYRGSGEFVRYAVRSTDAQLFVLLRDLFPQRDFAGKRVIVHHDGRLDDEVRQALALWGQAIKTAFYPVEVVRRGAPRLYNFAENRVQAPSWGSYFRLDDYEAFVILSPDEDDAPPKRGESRPHHPTPQPLHIIASGIPIELAIRSLQLWTLLYYGVGETIASSRLPVTLYGAGELAYWLRKGGAVSQPEGEVPFWL
;
A
#
# COMPACT_ATOMS: atom_id res chain seq x y z
N ASP A 1 1.84 43.82 -28.54
CA ASP A 1 0.46 43.33 -28.71
C ASP A 1 0.35 41.89 -29.20
N ASP A 2 1.44 41.16 -29.40
CA ASP A 2 1.40 39.74 -29.80
C ASP A 2 1.73 38.81 -28.61
N GLU A 3 0.89 38.80 -27.59
CA GLU A 3 1.01 37.81 -26.51
C GLU A 3 0.32 36.50 -26.91
N TRP A 4 1.02 35.38 -26.75
CA TRP A 4 0.45 34.06 -26.94
C TRP A 4 -0.65 33.80 -25.89
N VAL A 5 -1.87 33.55 -26.35
CA VAL A 5 -2.95 33.03 -25.52
C VAL A 5 -2.91 31.52 -25.62
N VAL A 6 -2.83 30.85 -24.48
CA VAL A 6 -2.81 29.40 -24.40
C VAL A 6 -4.11 28.89 -23.82
N ARG A 7 -4.59 27.77 -24.36
CA ARG A 7 -5.80 27.09 -23.88
C ARG A 7 -5.40 26.01 -22.89
N VAL A 8 -5.89 26.12 -21.67
CA VAL A 8 -5.65 25.17 -20.58
C VAL A 8 -6.94 24.39 -20.32
N GLU A 9 -6.83 23.07 -20.31
CA GLU A 9 -7.92 22.16 -19.95
C GLU A 9 -7.69 21.67 -18.51
N THR A 10 -8.69 21.83 -17.64
CA THR A 10 -8.62 21.45 -16.23
C THR A 10 -9.91 20.74 -15.83
N GLY A 11 -9.89 19.41 -15.79
CA GLY A 11 -11.10 18.61 -15.67
C GLY A 11 -12.03 18.89 -16.85
N ASP A 12 -13.28 19.28 -16.57
CA ASP A 12 -14.27 19.56 -17.60
C ASP A 12 -14.26 21.03 -18.08
N LYS A 13 -13.33 21.85 -17.56
CA LYS A 13 -13.24 23.28 -17.90
C LYS A 13 -12.13 23.53 -18.92
N ARG A 14 -12.44 24.37 -19.91
CA ARG A 14 -11.47 24.90 -20.88
C ARG A 14 -11.41 26.39 -20.72
N LEU A 15 -10.23 26.90 -20.36
CA LEU A 15 -10.00 28.30 -20.07
C LEU A 15 -8.82 28.79 -20.90
N GLU A 16 -8.89 30.04 -21.35
CA GLU A 16 -7.83 30.68 -22.11
C GLU A 16 -7.10 31.66 -21.20
N TYR A 17 -5.77 31.55 -21.17
CA TYR A 17 -4.91 32.38 -20.34
C TYR A 17 -3.82 33.05 -21.19
N PRO A 18 -3.46 34.30 -20.91
CA PRO A 18 -2.22 34.86 -21.43
C PRO A 18 -1.04 34.04 -20.91
N ALA A 19 -0.11 33.64 -21.80
CA ALA A 19 0.98 32.74 -21.43
C ALA A 19 1.81 33.27 -20.24
N ARG A 20 1.97 34.58 -20.09
CA ARG A 20 2.73 35.17 -18.97
C ARG A 20 2.07 35.00 -17.59
N ALA A 21 0.78 34.69 -17.56
CA ALA A 21 0.05 34.47 -16.31
C ALA A 21 0.16 33.03 -15.81
N LEU A 22 0.86 32.17 -16.54
CA LEU A 22 1.06 30.77 -16.20
C LEU A 22 2.52 30.50 -15.87
N GLU A 23 2.75 29.78 -14.78
CA GLU A 23 4.05 29.23 -14.41
C GLU A 23 3.99 27.71 -14.44
N PRO A 24 5.03 27.03 -14.95
CA PRO A 24 5.08 25.57 -14.94
C PRO A 24 5.19 25.05 -13.50
N LEU A 25 4.33 24.11 -13.13
CA LEU A 25 4.47 23.36 -11.88
C LEU A 25 5.50 22.25 -12.10
N ILE A 26 6.74 22.47 -11.66
CA ILE A 26 7.82 21.50 -11.80
C ILE A 26 7.71 20.41 -10.73
N ARG A 27 7.58 19.16 -11.14
CA ARG A 27 7.61 17.95 -10.30
C ARG A 27 8.95 17.24 -10.46
N PRO A 28 9.30 16.28 -9.57
CA PRO A 28 10.52 15.50 -9.74
C PRO A 28 10.69 14.84 -11.11
N ALA A 29 9.59 14.36 -11.71
CA ALA A 29 9.59 13.79 -13.07
C ALA A 29 10.00 14.82 -14.15
N ASP A 30 9.81 16.11 -13.89
CA ASP A 30 10.15 17.18 -14.84
C ASP A 30 11.61 17.64 -14.68
N PHE A 31 12.34 17.20 -13.66
CA PHE A 31 13.67 17.75 -13.34
C PHE A 31 14.66 17.65 -14.50
N ALA A 32 14.71 16.51 -15.19
CA ALA A 32 15.58 16.34 -16.34
C ALA A 32 15.25 17.33 -17.49
N LEU A 33 13.96 17.58 -17.74
CA LEU A 33 13.50 18.53 -18.76
C LEU A 33 13.92 19.96 -18.46
N PHE A 34 13.98 20.32 -17.17
CA PHE A 34 14.34 21.67 -16.71
C PHE A 34 15.81 21.80 -16.27
N GLY A 35 16.65 20.79 -16.52
CA GLY A 35 18.07 20.82 -16.15
C GLY A 35 18.32 20.85 -14.63
N VAL A 36 17.36 20.37 -13.84
CA VAL A 36 17.49 20.22 -12.39
C VAL A 36 18.14 18.86 -12.09
N ASP A 37 19.23 18.85 -11.33
CA ASP A 37 19.85 17.62 -10.86
C ASP A 37 18.98 16.99 -9.75
N GLU A 38 18.31 15.89 -10.07
CA GLU A 38 17.47 15.14 -9.12
C GLU A 38 18.24 14.69 -7.89
N ARG A 39 19.51 14.28 -8.04
CA ARG A 39 20.33 13.80 -6.93
C ARG A 39 20.66 14.93 -5.96
N ALA A 40 20.81 16.14 -6.46
CA ALA A 40 21.00 17.34 -5.64
C ALA A 40 19.67 17.84 -5.04
N ALA A 41 18.56 17.75 -5.78
CA ALA A 41 17.26 18.28 -5.36
C ALA A 41 16.53 17.40 -4.34
N ALA A 42 16.61 16.06 -4.48
CA ALA A 42 15.85 15.14 -3.64
C ALA A 42 16.14 15.29 -2.12
N PRO A 43 17.41 15.39 -1.67
CA PRO A 43 17.74 15.64 -0.25
C PRO A 43 17.18 16.96 0.28
N LEU A 44 17.09 17.99 -0.56
CA LEU A 44 16.59 19.32 -0.19
C LEU A 44 15.06 19.34 -0.06
N LEU A 45 14.36 18.59 -0.91
CA LEU A 45 12.90 18.49 -0.87
C LEU A 45 12.40 17.55 0.22
N ARG A 46 13.22 16.57 0.62
CA ARG A 46 12.89 15.59 1.65
C ARG A 46 13.97 15.58 2.73
N PRO A 47 14.19 16.67 3.49
CA PRO A 47 15.26 16.74 4.47
C PRO A 47 15.16 15.65 5.52
N ASP A 48 16.33 15.19 5.95
CA ASP A 48 16.51 14.25 7.05
C ASP A 48 16.06 14.86 8.39
N PRO A 49 15.88 14.04 9.46
CA PRO A 49 15.41 14.53 10.75
C PRO A 49 16.27 15.66 11.34
N PRO A 50 17.62 15.57 11.39
CA PRO A 50 18.47 16.68 11.84
C PRO A 50 18.22 17.98 11.08
N THR A 51 18.30 17.94 9.75
CA THR A 51 18.18 19.11 8.87
C THR A 51 16.82 19.74 9.02
N ARG A 52 15.74 18.95 8.96
CA ARG A 52 14.38 19.46 9.13
C ARG A 52 14.16 20.07 10.51
N SER A 53 14.70 19.46 11.57
CA SER A 53 14.55 19.99 12.94
C SER A 53 15.22 21.35 13.10
N LEU A 54 16.37 21.59 12.46
CA LEU A 54 17.05 22.88 12.45
C LEU A 54 16.24 23.95 11.71
N MET A 55 15.67 23.60 10.54
CA MET A 55 14.79 24.50 9.79
C MET A 55 13.56 24.90 10.62
N ILE A 56 12.91 23.93 11.27
CA ILE A 56 11.76 24.20 12.14
C ILE A 56 12.17 25.03 13.34
N LYS A 57 13.32 24.73 13.95
CA LYS A 57 13.85 25.51 15.09
C LYS A 57 14.01 26.97 14.72
N ALA A 58 14.68 27.27 13.59
CA ALA A 58 14.91 28.64 13.13
C ALA A 58 13.60 29.42 12.95
N LEU A 59 12.56 28.78 12.39
CA LEU A 59 11.24 29.39 12.25
C LEU A 59 10.52 29.54 13.61
N SER A 60 10.62 28.53 14.47
CA SER A 60 9.94 28.52 15.76
C SER A 60 10.51 29.54 16.74
N ASP A 61 11.82 29.82 16.68
CA ASP A 61 12.50 30.74 17.57
C ASP A 61 12.01 32.18 17.32
N VAL A 62 11.82 32.58 16.05
CA VAL A 62 11.21 33.87 15.70
C VAL A 62 9.82 34.04 16.33
N ALA A 63 8.98 33.00 16.27
CA ALA A 63 7.64 33.04 16.83
C ALA A 63 7.61 32.98 18.37
N LYS A 64 8.58 32.30 19.00
CA LYS A 64 8.76 32.27 20.45
C LYS A 64 9.24 33.61 20.99
N ASP A 65 10.19 34.25 20.30
CA ASP A 65 10.71 35.58 20.66
C ASP A 65 9.61 36.65 20.57
N ALA A 66 8.67 36.47 19.64
CA ALA A 66 7.47 37.29 19.53
C ALA A 66 6.36 36.94 20.56
N GLY A 67 6.57 35.93 21.41
CA GLY A 67 5.60 35.47 22.41
C GLY A 67 4.37 34.76 21.83
N LEU A 68 4.42 34.35 20.56
CA LEU A 68 3.29 33.69 19.87
C LEU A 68 3.24 32.18 20.11
N LEU A 69 4.38 31.56 20.42
CA LEU A 69 4.50 30.13 20.67
C LEU A 69 5.17 29.84 22.01
N GLY A 70 4.73 28.76 22.66
CA GLY A 70 5.38 28.19 23.83
C GLY A 70 6.51 27.21 23.48
N LYS A 71 6.95 26.44 24.48
CA LYS A 71 7.85 25.30 24.26
C LYS A 71 7.11 24.18 23.52
N GLY A 72 7.87 23.41 22.72
CA GLY A 72 7.33 22.21 22.08
C GLY A 72 7.22 21.07 23.09
N PHE A 73 6.30 20.14 22.82
CA PHE A 73 6.14 18.92 23.61
C PHE A 73 7.41 18.05 23.54
N SER A 74 7.76 17.42 24.67
CA SER A 74 8.84 16.45 24.74
C SER A 74 8.52 15.35 25.75
N SER A 75 9.10 14.17 25.57
CA SER A 75 8.96 13.05 26.52
C SER A 75 9.56 13.34 27.90
N ARG A 76 10.42 14.36 28.03
CA ARG A 76 10.98 14.79 29.33
C ARG A 76 9.95 15.53 30.19
N GLU A 77 9.12 16.36 29.55
CA GLU A 77 8.08 17.16 30.22
C GLU A 77 6.73 16.43 30.24
N HIS A 78 6.46 15.60 29.22
CA HIS A 78 5.21 14.87 29.04
C HIS A 78 5.45 13.40 28.66
N PRO A 79 6.03 12.57 29.54
CA PRO A 79 6.38 11.19 29.24
C PRO A 79 5.15 10.36 28.79
N ASP A 80 3.99 10.57 29.38
CA ASP A 80 2.77 9.80 29.10
C ASP A 80 2.16 10.09 27.71
N LEU A 81 2.64 11.12 27.00
CA LEU A 81 2.19 11.44 25.64
C LEU A 81 3.08 10.79 24.58
N PHE A 82 4.32 10.40 24.91
CA PHE A 82 5.25 9.81 23.95
C PHE A 82 5.47 8.35 24.30
N VAL A 83 5.02 7.46 23.42
CA VAL A 83 5.13 6.02 23.64
C VAL A 83 5.92 5.38 22.52
N THR A 84 6.90 4.57 22.90
CA THR A 84 7.62 3.66 22.01
C THR A 84 7.31 2.24 22.48
N PRO A 85 6.39 1.52 21.83
CA PRO A 85 6.01 0.19 22.27
C PRO A 85 7.15 -0.80 22.04
N ASP A 86 7.41 -1.66 23.04
CA ASP A 86 8.24 -2.84 22.87
C ASP A 86 7.41 -3.90 22.10
N PHE A 87 7.66 -4.02 20.80
CA PHE A 87 6.87 -4.86 19.92
C PHE A 87 7.74 -5.68 18.99
N GLU A 88 7.80 -6.98 19.27
CA GLU A 88 8.40 -7.99 18.39
C GLU A 88 7.31 -8.91 17.83
N PRO A 89 6.83 -8.67 16.60
CA PRO A 89 5.83 -9.54 15.99
C PRO A 89 6.44 -10.88 15.58
N TYR A 90 5.69 -11.97 15.80
CA TYR A 90 6.00 -13.27 15.22
C TYR A 90 5.04 -13.60 14.07
N LEU A 91 5.59 -14.21 13.02
CA LEU A 91 4.86 -14.72 11.88
C LEU A 91 4.75 -16.23 11.94
N ARG A 92 3.67 -16.77 11.40
CA ARG A 92 3.37 -18.20 11.31
C ARG A 92 3.33 -18.65 9.86
N TYR A 93 4.06 -19.71 9.57
CA TYR A 93 4.24 -20.31 8.25
C TYR A 93 3.62 -21.71 8.18
N ALA A 94 3.94 -22.48 7.14
CA ALA A 94 3.48 -23.86 7.00
C ALA A 94 3.84 -24.70 8.24
N LYS A 95 2.98 -25.69 8.55
CA LYS A 95 3.17 -26.63 9.67
C LYS A 95 3.37 -25.94 11.03
N HIS A 96 2.76 -24.77 11.22
CA HIS A 96 2.83 -23.98 12.45
C HIS A 96 4.24 -23.52 12.86
N ARG A 97 5.18 -23.45 11.92
CA ARG A 97 6.50 -22.88 12.19
C ARG A 97 6.37 -21.38 12.43
N THR A 98 7.07 -20.86 13.43
CA THR A 98 7.10 -19.44 13.74
C THR A 98 8.49 -18.84 13.58
N ARG A 99 8.54 -17.56 13.17
CA ARG A 99 9.77 -16.74 13.11
C ARG A 99 9.44 -15.32 13.57
N PRO A 100 10.38 -14.60 14.21
CA PRO A 100 10.23 -13.17 14.39
C PRO A 100 10.14 -12.47 13.02
N TYR A 101 9.36 -11.41 12.92
CA TYR A 101 9.30 -10.59 11.73
C TYR A 101 10.63 -9.85 11.55
N GLN A 102 11.31 -10.11 10.44
CA GLN A 102 12.53 -9.43 10.04
C GLN A 102 12.44 -9.10 8.55
N PRO A 103 12.32 -7.81 8.15
CA PRO A 103 12.16 -7.43 6.75
C PRO A 103 13.24 -7.99 5.82
N SER A 104 14.49 -8.06 6.31
CA SER A 104 15.66 -8.49 5.55
C SER A 104 15.71 -10.00 5.26
N SER A 105 15.12 -10.84 6.13
CA SER A 105 15.09 -12.30 5.96
C SER A 105 13.72 -12.84 5.55
N LEU A 106 12.68 -12.00 5.52
CA LEU A 106 11.27 -12.41 5.37
C LEU A 106 11.02 -13.39 4.22
N SER A 107 11.57 -13.08 3.04
CA SER A 107 11.40 -13.91 1.83
C SER A 107 12.16 -15.23 1.92
N LEU A 108 13.33 -15.25 2.57
CA LEU A 108 14.11 -16.46 2.82
C LEU A 108 13.43 -17.35 3.87
N ASP A 109 12.95 -16.76 4.96
CA ASP A 109 12.17 -17.46 5.98
C ASP A 109 10.93 -18.12 5.39
N PHE A 110 10.24 -17.42 4.49
CA PHE A 110 9.13 -17.96 3.73
C PHE A 110 9.52 -19.19 2.88
N ILE A 111 10.62 -19.12 2.12
CA ILE A 111 11.10 -20.26 1.33
C ILE A 111 11.46 -21.46 2.21
N GLN A 112 12.09 -21.23 3.36
CA GLN A 112 12.52 -22.29 4.28
C GLN A 112 11.36 -22.90 5.07
N CYS A 113 10.35 -22.10 5.41
CA CYS A 113 9.23 -22.53 6.24
C CYS A 113 8.03 -23.01 5.44
N GLY A 114 7.87 -22.55 4.19
CA GLY A 114 6.74 -22.85 3.32
C GLY A 114 5.54 -21.93 3.57
N ALA A 115 4.56 -21.96 2.66
CA ALA A 115 3.36 -21.14 2.74
C ALA A 115 2.42 -21.60 3.85
N TYR A 116 1.91 -20.65 4.65
CA TYR A 116 0.94 -20.91 5.70
C TYR A 116 -0.34 -21.58 5.16
N HIS A 117 -0.87 -21.06 4.06
CA HIS A 117 -2.01 -21.65 3.37
C HIS A 117 -1.87 -21.56 1.86
N LEU A 118 -2.00 -22.71 1.19
CA LEU A 118 -2.17 -22.80 -0.26
C LEU A 118 -3.64 -23.10 -0.56
N ARG A 119 -4.22 -22.41 -1.55
CA ARG A 119 -5.60 -22.67 -1.97
C ARG A 119 -5.72 -24.08 -2.51
N SER A 120 -6.80 -24.77 -2.14
CA SER A 120 -7.02 -26.18 -2.49
C SER A 120 -7.03 -26.45 -3.99
N MET A 121 -7.51 -25.50 -4.81
CA MET A 121 -7.50 -25.64 -6.28
C MET A 121 -6.08 -25.79 -6.84
N PHE A 122 -5.09 -25.16 -6.20
CA PHE A 122 -3.70 -25.18 -6.62
C PHE A 122 -2.93 -26.43 -6.15
N ALA A 123 -3.58 -27.30 -5.39
CA ALA A 123 -3.05 -28.63 -5.10
C ALA A 123 -3.12 -29.57 -6.31
N SER A 124 -4.05 -29.32 -7.24
CA SER A 124 -4.27 -30.17 -8.43
C SER A 124 -4.13 -29.43 -9.76
N GLN A 125 -4.13 -28.11 -9.75
CA GLN A 125 -4.03 -27.27 -10.95
C GLN A 125 -2.85 -26.30 -10.84
N PRO A 126 -2.11 -26.06 -11.94
CA PRO A 126 -1.09 -25.02 -11.95
C PRO A 126 -1.74 -23.63 -11.87
N ILE A 127 -0.99 -22.65 -11.37
CA ILE A 127 -1.36 -21.22 -11.49
C ILE A 127 -1.12 -20.86 -12.95
N ARG A 128 -2.17 -20.37 -13.61
CA ARG A 128 -2.12 -19.97 -15.00
C ARG A 128 -1.59 -18.54 -15.09
N VAL A 129 -0.42 -18.40 -15.69
CA VAL A 129 0.31 -17.14 -15.80
C VAL A 129 0.23 -16.63 -17.23
N ALA A 130 -0.10 -15.37 -17.40
CA ALA A 130 0.14 -14.67 -18.65
C ALA A 130 1.27 -13.65 -18.50
N VAL A 131 2.02 -13.44 -19.57
CA VAL A 131 3.22 -12.59 -19.56
C VAL A 131 3.07 -11.42 -20.52
N VAL A 132 3.32 -10.21 -20.03
CA VAL A 132 3.66 -9.03 -20.84
C VAL A 132 5.16 -8.80 -20.71
N ASN A 133 5.88 -8.91 -21.82
CA ASN A 133 7.32 -8.68 -21.84
C ASN A 133 7.61 -7.38 -22.62
N ALA A 134 7.93 -6.30 -21.90
CA ALA A 134 8.31 -5.02 -22.47
C ALA A 134 9.84 -4.81 -22.50
N LEU A 135 10.62 -5.87 -22.23
CA LEU A 135 12.08 -5.86 -22.30
C LEU A 135 12.56 -6.16 -23.71
N ALA A 136 13.78 -5.72 -24.02
CA ALA A 136 14.50 -6.17 -25.21
C ALA A 136 14.95 -7.64 -25.09
N LEU A 137 15.06 -8.12 -23.85
CA LEU A 137 15.59 -9.43 -23.50
C LEU A 137 14.52 -10.53 -23.51
N LYS A 138 15.03 -11.74 -23.69
CA LYS A 138 14.31 -12.99 -23.46
C LYS A 138 14.22 -13.26 -21.96
N ILE A 139 13.11 -13.83 -21.50
CA ILE A 139 12.83 -14.10 -20.08
C ILE A 139 12.71 -15.60 -19.77
N GLU A 140 12.93 -16.44 -20.77
CA GLU A 140 12.71 -17.89 -20.71
C GLU A 140 13.50 -18.53 -19.57
N ASP A 141 14.78 -18.15 -19.40
CA ASP A 141 15.65 -18.67 -18.34
C ASP A 141 15.15 -18.28 -16.94
N PHE A 142 14.66 -17.04 -16.79
CA PHE A 142 14.11 -16.55 -15.54
C PHE A 142 12.82 -17.31 -15.16
N VAL A 143 11.92 -17.50 -16.13
CA VAL A 143 10.66 -18.24 -15.92
C VAL A 143 10.94 -19.70 -15.58
N GLU A 144 11.93 -20.32 -16.24
CA GLU A 144 12.34 -21.68 -15.91
C GLU A 144 12.93 -21.78 -14.49
N ALA A 145 13.77 -20.81 -14.09
CA ALA A 145 14.30 -20.74 -12.73
C ALA A 145 13.17 -20.59 -11.69
N LEU A 146 12.18 -19.74 -11.95
CA LEU A 146 10.99 -19.56 -11.13
C LEU A 146 10.20 -20.87 -10.99
N GLN A 147 9.93 -21.57 -12.10
CA GLN A 147 9.25 -22.87 -12.10
C GLN A 147 10.00 -23.93 -11.29
N ARG A 148 11.33 -24.01 -11.46
CA ARG A 148 12.18 -24.95 -10.70
C ARG A 148 12.11 -24.68 -9.21
N GLN A 149 12.17 -23.41 -8.77
CA GLN A 149 12.06 -23.07 -7.36
C GLN A 149 10.67 -23.36 -6.77
N LEU A 150 9.60 -23.02 -7.50
CA LEU A 150 8.23 -23.33 -7.08
C LEU A 150 8.02 -24.83 -6.88
N THR A 151 8.48 -25.64 -7.85
CA THR A 151 8.36 -27.09 -7.78
C THR A 151 9.17 -27.66 -6.61
N ARG A 152 10.41 -27.18 -6.42
CA ARG A 152 11.30 -27.67 -5.37
C ARG A 152 10.81 -27.34 -3.96
N ASN A 153 10.26 -26.15 -3.75
CA ASN A 153 9.99 -25.64 -2.40
C ASN A 153 8.53 -25.81 -1.97
N PHE A 154 7.59 -25.86 -2.92
CA PHE A 154 6.14 -25.86 -2.63
C PHE A 154 5.37 -27.01 -3.29
N ASP A 155 6.03 -27.90 -4.04
CA ASP A 155 5.39 -28.92 -4.89
C ASP A 155 4.32 -28.33 -5.82
N PHE A 156 4.62 -27.13 -6.30
CA PHE A 156 3.67 -26.26 -7.00
C PHE A 156 4.17 -25.91 -8.40
N LYS A 157 3.26 -25.71 -9.35
CA LYS A 157 3.58 -25.46 -10.77
C LYS A 157 2.87 -24.23 -11.30
N ILE A 158 3.57 -23.47 -12.14
CA ILE A 158 2.94 -22.44 -12.99
C ILE A 158 2.87 -22.92 -14.44
N GLU A 159 1.79 -22.56 -15.10
CA GLU A 159 1.59 -22.77 -16.54
C GLU A 159 1.59 -21.41 -17.24
N VAL A 160 2.55 -21.17 -18.12
CA VAL A 160 2.57 -19.95 -18.92
C VAL A 160 1.60 -20.14 -20.10
N LEU A 161 0.43 -19.51 -20.03
CA LEU A 161 -0.58 -19.57 -21.07
C LEU A 161 -0.10 -18.87 -22.35
N LYS A 162 0.52 -17.69 -22.20
CA LYS A 162 0.89 -16.83 -23.31
C LYS A 162 1.89 -15.76 -22.91
N GLU A 163 2.86 -15.51 -23.78
CA GLU A 163 3.73 -14.33 -23.73
C GLU A 163 3.38 -13.34 -24.84
N ARG A 164 3.28 -12.05 -24.48
CA ARG A 164 3.20 -10.94 -25.44
C ARG A 164 4.39 -10.01 -25.28
N ARG A 165 5.22 -9.98 -26.32
CA ARG A 165 6.36 -9.06 -26.43
C ARG A 165 5.93 -7.70 -26.97
N VAL A 166 6.27 -6.64 -26.26
CA VAL A 166 6.05 -5.24 -26.63
C VAL A 166 7.37 -4.68 -27.14
N ARG A 167 7.53 -4.61 -28.47
CA ARG A 167 8.79 -4.15 -29.10
C ARG A 167 9.05 -2.66 -28.94
N VAL A 168 7.98 -1.86 -28.93
CA VAL A 168 8.02 -0.42 -28.73
C VAL A 168 7.19 -0.12 -27.49
N VAL A 169 7.86 0.29 -26.42
CA VAL A 169 7.21 0.53 -25.13
C VAL A 169 6.45 1.86 -25.19
N SER A 170 5.14 1.76 -25.34
CA SER A 170 4.18 2.87 -25.25
C SER A 170 2.96 2.41 -24.47
N LEU A 171 2.19 3.35 -23.88
CA LEU A 171 0.97 3.03 -23.14
C LEU A 171 -0.03 2.26 -24.02
N SER A 172 -0.22 2.70 -25.26
CA SER A 172 -1.11 2.08 -26.23
C SER A 172 -0.73 0.63 -26.58
N ASN A 173 0.57 0.35 -26.73
CA ASN A 173 1.07 -0.99 -27.04
C ASN A 173 0.98 -1.92 -25.83
N VAL A 174 1.28 -1.41 -24.64
CA VAL A 174 1.16 -2.15 -23.38
C VAL A 174 -0.30 -2.48 -23.08
N GLU A 175 -1.20 -1.51 -23.23
CA GLU A 175 -2.64 -1.72 -23.11
C GLU A 175 -3.13 -2.79 -24.07
N SER A 176 -2.72 -2.72 -25.34
CA SER A 176 -3.07 -3.72 -26.35
C SER A 176 -2.56 -5.11 -25.98
N ALA A 177 -1.33 -5.21 -25.45
CA ALA A 177 -0.77 -6.48 -25.00
C ALA A 177 -1.56 -7.07 -23.84
N VAL A 178 -1.87 -6.27 -22.82
CA VAL A 178 -2.70 -6.67 -21.66
C VAL A 178 -4.08 -7.16 -22.13
N ARG A 179 -4.77 -6.40 -22.98
CA ARG A 179 -6.10 -6.79 -23.54
C ARG A 179 -6.09 -8.12 -24.28
N VAL A 180 -4.97 -8.49 -24.91
CA VAL A 180 -4.85 -9.75 -25.65
C VAL A 180 -4.64 -10.92 -24.69
N ILE A 181 -3.81 -10.77 -23.66
CA ILE A 181 -3.53 -11.86 -22.71
C ILE A 181 -4.67 -12.11 -21.74
N GLU A 182 -5.46 -11.10 -21.40
CA GLU A 182 -6.63 -11.26 -20.52
C GLU A 182 -7.69 -12.22 -21.09
N LYS A 183 -7.76 -12.33 -22.43
CA LYS A 183 -8.67 -13.28 -23.10
C LYS A 183 -8.34 -14.73 -22.79
N GLU A 184 -7.10 -15.03 -22.39
CA GLU A 184 -6.68 -16.36 -21.94
C GLU A 184 -7.16 -16.67 -20.51
N GLN A 185 -7.81 -15.70 -19.85
CA GLN A 185 -8.31 -15.79 -18.47
C GLN A 185 -7.22 -16.22 -17.47
N PRO A 186 -6.06 -15.54 -17.39
CA PRO A 186 -5.01 -15.94 -16.46
C PRO A 186 -5.41 -15.74 -14.99
N ASP A 187 -4.76 -16.47 -14.09
CA ASP A 187 -4.88 -16.27 -12.65
C ASP A 187 -4.01 -15.09 -12.17
N ILE A 188 -2.94 -14.77 -12.91
CA ILE A 188 -2.07 -13.61 -12.69
C ILE A 188 -1.37 -13.17 -13.99
N ILE A 189 -1.13 -11.86 -14.12
CA ILE A 189 -0.28 -11.29 -15.17
C ILE A 189 1.09 -10.93 -14.59
N LEU A 190 2.16 -11.44 -15.19
CA LEU A 190 3.53 -10.99 -14.93
C LEU A 190 3.96 -10.00 -16.02
N ALA A 191 4.30 -8.78 -15.60
CA ALA A 191 4.73 -7.72 -16.49
C ALA A 191 6.21 -7.42 -16.29
N PHE A 192 7.03 -7.71 -17.29
CA PHE A 192 8.47 -7.44 -17.30
C PHE A 192 8.72 -6.08 -17.96
N ILE A 193 9.28 -5.13 -17.20
CA ILE A 193 9.37 -3.71 -17.58
C ILE A 193 10.81 -3.21 -17.37
N PRO A 194 11.35 -2.36 -18.26
CA PRO A 194 12.70 -1.79 -18.09
C PRO A 194 12.81 -0.96 -16.81
N ASP A 195 14.02 -0.79 -16.27
CA ASP A 195 14.23 0.01 -15.04
C ASP A 195 13.91 1.50 -15.23
N ILE A 196 14.10 2.01 -16.44
CA ILE A 196 13.70 3.37 -16.83
C ILE A 196 12.21 3.30 -17.19
N ASN A 197 11.38 3.73 -16.23
CA ASN A 197 9.93 3.47 -16.22
C ASN A 197 9.08 4.60 -16.81
N GLU A 198 9.69 5.69 -17.25
CA GLU A 198 8.98 6.79 -17.88
C GLU A 198 8.75 6.47 -19.35
N THR A 199 7.49 6.42 -19.75
CA THR A 199 7.14 6.41 -21.18
C THR A 199 7.56 7.74 -21.81
N GLN A 200 7.59 7.81 -23.15
CA GLN A 200 7.74 9.09 -23.85
C GLN A 200 6.68 10.14 -23.45
N GLU A 201 5.61 9.70 -22.80
CA GLU A 201 4.48 10.51 -22.31
C GLU A 201 4.60 10.87 -20.82
N GLY A 202 5.70 10.49 -20.13
CA GLY A 202 5.95 10.82 -18.72
C GLY A 202 5.08 10.05 -17.73
N GLU A 203 4.39 8.99 -18.16
CA GLU A 203 3.54 8.18 -17.29
C GLU A 203 4.32 7.04 -16.59
N ASN A 204 3.94 6.74 -15.35
CA ASN A 204 4.47 5.62 -14.57
C ASN A 204 3.92 4.30 -15.11
N LEU A 205 4.71 3.63 -15.94
CA LEU A 205 4.30 2.41 -16.64
C LEU A 205 3.89 1.25 -15.70
N PRO A 206 4.58 0.96 -14.58
CA PRO A 206 4.12 -0.01 -13.58
C PRO A 206 2.72 0.27 -13.03
N ALA A 207 2.43 1.53 -12.66
CA ALA A 207 1.12 1.91 -12.16
C ALA A 207 0.05 1.78 -13.26
N PHE A 208 0.39 2.14 -14.50
CA PHE A 208 -0.48 1.99 -15.65
C PHE A 208 -0.87 0.51 -15.89
N VAL A 209 0.10 -0.41 -15.91
CA VAL A 209 -0.17 -1.86 -16.07
C VAL A 209 -1.13 -2.38 -14.99
N LYS A 210 -0.89 -2.02 -13.71
CA LYS A 210 -1.80 -2.40 -12.63
C LYS A 210 -3.21 -1.88 -12.90
N SER A 211 -3.33 -0.60 -13.28
CA SER A 211 -4.63 0.04 -13.52
C SER A 211 -5.49 -0.65 -14.59
N LEU A 212 -4.86 -1.24 -15.63
CA LEU A 212 -5.54 -1.98 -16.70
C LEU A 212 -6.23 -3.27 -16.22
N THR A 213 -5.75 -3.84 -15.11
CA THR A 213 -6.17 -5.16 -14.63
C THR A 213 -7.13 -5.09 -13.42
N LEU A 214 -7.11 -3.96 -12.69
CA LEU A 214 -7.94 -3.72 -11.50
C LEU A 214 -9.43 -4.02 -11.74
N GLY A 215 -10.00 -3.53 -12.83
CA GLY A 215 -11.42 -3.70 -13.12
C GLY A 215 -11.87 -5.12 -13.43
N ARG A 216 -10.92 -5.97 -13.83
CA ARG A 216 -11.20 -7.36 -14.18
C ARG A 216 -10.97 -8.30 -13.01
N GLY A 217 -10.48 -7.78 -11.88
CA GLY A 217 -10.09 -8.59 -10.73
C GLY A 217 -8.90 -9.51 -11.03
N ILE A 218 -8.09 -9.17 -12.03
CA ILE A 218 -6.91 -9.96 -12.42
C ILE A 218 -5.70 -9.35 -11.71
N PRO A 219 -4.99 -10.09 -10.85
CA PRO A 219 -3.77 -9.61 -10.23
C PRO A 219 -2.67 -9.37 -11.27
N ALA A 220 -1.89 -8.30 -11.09
CA ALA A 220 -0.72 -8.00 -11.89
C ALA A 220 0.52 -7.81 -11.00
N TYR A 221 1.62 -8.46 -11.38
CA TYR A 221 2.91 -8.28 -10.72
C TYR A 221 3.96 -7.77 -11.71
N VAL A 222 4.56 -6.64 -11.37
CA VAL A 222 5.58 -5.99 -12.19
C VAL A 222 6.96 -6.44 -11.73
N ILE A 223 7.78 -6.91 -12.67
CA ILE A 223 9.16 -7.34 -12.45
C ILE A 223 10.05 -6.42 -13.29
N PHE A 224 10.99 -5.75 -12.63
CA PHE A 224 11.93 -4.84 -13.30
C PHE A 224 13.11 -5.60 -13.88
N GLU A 225 13.70 -5.06 -14.95
CA GLU A 225 14.87 -5.62 -15.63
C GLU A 225 16.02 -5.96 -14.66
N ARG A 226 16.39 -5.05 -13.75
CA ARG A 226 17.41 -5.30 -12.71
C ARG A 226 17.18 -6.54 -11.85
N THR A 227 15.93 -7.02 -11.78
CA THR A 227 15.53 -8.17 -10.96
C THR A 227 15.80 -9.50 -11.66
N LEU A 228 15.96 -9.50 -12.99
CA LEU A 228 16.19 -10.73 -13.75
C LEU A 228 17.55 -11.37 -13.42
N ASP A 229 18.55 -10.53 -13.15
CA ASP A 229 19.93 -10.93 -12.83
C ASP A 229 20.19 -10.98 -11.31
N ASP A 230 19.14 -10.91 -10.48
CA ASP A 230 19.24 -10.95 -9.02
C ASP A 230 18.59 -12.23 -8.44
N PRO A 231 19.39 -13.29 -8.20
CA PRO A 231 18.90 -14.51 -7.58
C PRO A 231 18.28 -14.32 -6.20
N GLU A 232 18.73 -13.32 -5.44
CA GLU A 232 18.24 -13.05 -4.08
C GLU A 232 16.82 -12.45 -4.07
N ALA A 233 16.38 -11.89 -5.21
CA ALA A 233 15.02 -11.39 -5.37
C ALA A 233 13.99 -12.51 -5.59
N MET A 234 14.42 -13.69 -6.07
CA MET A 234 13.52 -14.79 -6.46
C MET A 234 12.61 -15.29 -5.31
N PRO A 235 13.09 -15.49 -4.07
CA PRO A 235 12.24 -15.77 -2.91
C PRO A 235 11.09 -14.78 -2.72
N GLY A 236 11.37 -13.49 -2.88
CA GLY A 236 10.38 -12.44 -2.77
C GLY A 236 9.36 -12.53 -3.90
N ILE A 237 9.81 -12.73 -5.14
CA ILE A 237 8.94 -12.83 -6.31
C ILE A 237 7.95 -13.98 -6.15
N ILE A 238 8.41 -15.13 -5.66
CA ILE A 238 7.55 -16.30 -5.38
C ILE A 238 6.52 -15.95 -4.31
N MET A 239 6.94 -15.32 -3.20
CA MET A 239 6.04 -14.89 -2.14
C MET A 239 4.95 -13.93 -2.67
N ALA A 240 5.35 -12.96 -3.46
CA ALA A 240 4.49 -11.96 -4.09
C ALA A 240 3.48 -12.56 -5.08
N LEU A 241 3.91 -13.53 -5.89
CA LEU A 241 3.06 -14.27 -6.83
C LEU A 241 2.01 -15.11 -6.09
N LEU A 242 2.42 -15.83 -5.05
CA LEU A 242 1.52 -16.68 -4.27
C LEU A 242 0.47 -15.85 -3.53
N ALA A 243 0.87 -14.74 -2.90
CA ALA A 243 -0.06 -13.82 -2.25
C ALA A 243 -1.13 -13.28 -3.21
N ARG A 244 -0.71 -12.83 -4.39
CA ARG A 244 -1.60 -12.23 -5.41
C ARG A 244 -2.59 -13.21 -6.00
N THR A 245 -2.29 -14.50 -5.96
CA THR A 245 -3.19 -15.57 -6.43
C THR A 245 -4.12 -16.10 -5.33
N GLY A 246 -4.13 -15.44 -4.17
CA GLY A 246 -5.01 -15.76 -3.03
C GLY A 246 -4.45 -16.82 -2.08
N ASN A 247 -3.19 -17.21 -2.23
CA ASN A 247 -2.51 -18.01 -1.20
C ASN A 247 -2.06 -17.09 -0.06
N THR A 248 -1.82 -17.64 1.12
CA THR A 248 -1.33 -16.90 2.29
C THR A 248 0.10 -17.34 2.59
N PRO A 249 1.13 -16.55 2.24
CA PRO A 249 2.52 -16.89 2.52
C PRO A 249 2.79 -17.12 4.01
N PHE A 250 2.30 -16.23 4.85
CA PHE A 250 2.37 -16.32 6.32
C PHE A 250 1.19 -15.58 6.95
N ALA A 251 0.90 -15.89 8.20
CA ALA A 251 -0.12 -15.23 9.02
C ALA A 251 0.51 -14.72 10.33
N LEU A 252 -0.26 -14.00 11.15
CA LEU A 252 0.19 -13.58 12.47
C LEU A 252 0.30 -14.81 13.39
N ALA A 253 1.42 -14.95 14.10
CA ALA A 253 1.55 -16.00 15.11
C ALA A 253 0.66 -15.71 16.32
N ASP A 254 0.54 -14.44 16.69
CA ASP A 254 -0.31 -13.93 17.76
C ASP A 254 -1.40 -13.03 17.15
N PRO A 255 -2.64 -13.55 16.98
CA PRO A 255 -3.77 -12.76 16.50
C PRO A 255 -4.12 -11.60 17.44
N LEU A 256 -4.88 -10.62 16.93
CA LEU A 256 -5.47 -9.58 17.77
C LEU A 256 -6.45 -10.19 18.79
N GLU A 257 -6.17 -9.98 20.08
CA GLU A 257 -7.00 -10.52 21.14
C GLU A 257 -8.42 -9.94 21.10
N GLY A 258 -9.41 -10.84 21.11
CA GLY A 258 -10.82 -10.45 21.14
C GLY A 258 -11.35 -9.79 19.86
N ILE A 259 -10.61 -9.83 18.74
CA ILE A 259 -11.04 -9.31 17.44
C ILE A 259 -11.19 -10.48 16.46
N ASP A 260 -12.39 -10.63 15.88
CA ASP A 260 -12.68 -11.72 14.96
C ASP A 260 -12.24 -11.40 13.53
N LEU A 261 -12.46 -10.15 13.11
CA LEU A 261 -12.23 -9.67 11.76
C LEU A 261 -11.61 -8.28 11.74
N VAL A 262 -10.80 -8.03 10.72
CA VAL A 262 -10.31 -6.69 10.37
C VAL A 262 -10.66 -6.42 8.93
N VAL A 263 -11.28 -5.27 8.67
CA VAL A 263 -11.83 -4.90 7.37
C VAL A 263 -11.20 -3.59 6.91
N GLY A 264 -10.68 -3.57 5.69
CA GLY A 264 -10.44 -2.30 4.99
C GLY A 264 -11.71 -1.87 4.27
N LEU A 265 -12.23 -0.69 4.57
CA LEU A 265 -13.45 -0.15 3.95
C LEU A 265 -13.14 1.13 3.18
N ASP A 266 -13.41 1.12 1.88
CA ASP A 266 -13.44 2.33 1.04
C ASP A 266 -14.88 2.61 0.63
N VAL A 267 -15.33 3.87 0.79
CA VAL A 267 -16.63 4.33 0.32
C VAL A 267 -16.41 5.49 -0.66
N LEU A 268 -16.97 5.36 -1.85
CA LEU A 268 -16.76 6.25 -2.97
C LEU A 268 -18.10 6.79 -3.43
N ARG A 269 -18.24 8.11 -3.41
CA ARG A 269 -19.40 8.79 -3.97
C ARG A 269 -19.06 9.28 -5.37
N THR A 270 -19.69 8.68 -6.37
CA THR A 270 -19.64 9.12 -7.77
C THR A 270 -21.07 9.54 -8.19
N ALA A 271 -21.60 9.03 -9.30
CA ALA A 271 -23.02 9.11 -9.60
C ALA A 271 -23.87 8.24 -8.66
N SER A 272 -23.26 7.18 -8.10
CA SER A 272 -23.81 6.28 -7.09
C SER A 272 -22.85 6.16 -5.92
N VAL A 273 -23.25 5.48 -4.84
CA VAL A 273 -22.33 5.14 -3.75
C VAL A 273 -21.80 3.74 -3.98
N THR A 274 -20.49 3.62 -4.20
CA THR A 274 -19.78 2.35 -4.33
C THR A 274 -18.89 2.14 -3.12
N ALA A 275 -18.93 0.96 -2.53
CA ALA A 275 -18.06 0.61 -1.41
C ALA A 275 -17.38 -0.73 -1.61
N ILE A 276 -16.18 -0.82 -1.07
CA ILE A 276 -15.28 -1.97 -1.19
C ILE A 276 -14.85 -2.36 0.21
N ALA A 277 -15.12 -3.61 0.58
CA ALA A 277 -14.66 -4.21 1.83
C ALA A 277 -13.59 -5.26 1.53
N ARG A 278 -12.42 -5.15 2.17
CA ARG A 278 -11.35 -6.16 2.16
C ARG A 278 -11.33 -6.84 3.52
N ILE A 279 -11.75 -8.10 3.59
CA ILE A 279 -12.05 -8.77 4.85
C ILE A 279 -10.93 -9.74 5.21
N TYR A 280 -10.38 -9.59 6.41
CA TYR A 280 -9.34 -10.44 6.97
C TYR A 280 -9.82 -11.04 8.30
N ARG A 281 -9.33 -12.22 8.65
CA ARG A 281 -9.45 -12.76 10.02
C ARG A 281 -8.56 -12.00 10.99
N GLY A 282 -8.85 -12.05 12.29
CA GLY A 282 -7.98 -11.50 13.33
C GLY A 282 -6.54 -12.08 13.33
N SER A 283 -6.33 -13.24 12.68
CA SER A 283 -5.02 -13.87 12.43
C SER A 283 -4.26 -13.28 11.23
N GLY A 284 -4.86 -12.37 10.47
CA GLY A 284 -4.26 -11.77 9.26
C GLY A 284 -4.56 -12.49 7.95
N GLU A 285 -5.25 -13.64 7.98
CA GLU A 285 -5.64 -14.37 6.77
C GLU A 285 -6.68 -13.57 5.97
N PHE A 286 -6.44 -13.41 4.67
CA PHE A 286 -7.41 -12.81 3.76
C PHE A 286 -8.59 -13.78 3.56
N VAL A 287 -9.82 -13.28 3.74
CA VAL A 287 -11.04 -14.08 3.59
C VAL A 287 -11.64 -13.85 2.22
N ARG A 288 -12.00 -12.59 1.94
CA ARG A 288 -12.64 -12.19 0.69
C ARG A 288 -12.66 -10.67 0.56
N TYR A 289 -12.90 -10.20 -0.66
CA TYR A 289 -13.35 -8.84 -0.90
C TYR A 289 -14.81 -8.83 -1.32
N ALA A 290 -15.49 -7.71 -1.07
CA ALA A 290 -16.80 -7.44 -1.60
C ALA A 290 -16.86 -6.00 -2.12
N VAL A 291 -17.36 -5.84 -3.34
CA VAL A 291 -17.67 -4.56 -3.99
C VAL A 291 -19.18 -4.48 -4.14
N ARG A 292 -19.78 -3.42 -3.63
CA ARG A 292 -21.21 -3.16 -3.77
C ARG A 292 -21.41 -1.71 -4.20
N SER A 293 -22.44 -1.48 -5.00
CA SER A 293 -22.84 -0.15 -5.43
C SER A 293 -24.33 0.01 -5.24
N THR A 294 -24.77 1.20 -4.83
CA THR A 294 -26.18 1.50 -4.66
C THR A 294 -26.48 2.96 -4.95
N ASP A 295 -27.65 3.21 -5.53
CA ASP A 295 -28.29 4.53 -5.59
C ASP A 295 -29.23 4.75 -4.39
N ALA A 296 -29.39 3.74 -3.53
CA ALA A 296 -30.23 3.78 -2.35
C ALA A 296 -29.46 4.27 -1.11
N GLN A 297 -30.03 4.05 0.07
CA GLN A 297 -29.43 4.44 1.35
C GLN A 297 -28.19 3.57 1.68
N LEU A 298 -27.20 4.20 2.32
CA LEU A 298 -25.96 3.54 2.79
C LEU A 298 -26.20 2.28 3.64
N PHE A 299 -27.31 2.22 4.38
CA PHE A 299 -27.65 1.04 5.17
C PHE A 299 -27.79 -0.24 4.31
N VAL A 300 -28.39 -0.14 3.12
CA VAL A 300 -28.53 -1.27 2.18
C VAL A 300 -27.16 -1.74 1.70
N LEU A 301 -26.28 -0.78 1.40
CA LEU A 301 -24.89 -1.05 0.99
C LEU A 301 -24.12 -1.83 2.06
N LEU A 302 -24.22 -1.40 3.32
CA LEU A 302 -23.52 -2.05 4.43
C LEU A 302 -24.08 -3.42 4.76
N ARG A 303 -25.40 -3.62 4.65
CA ARG A 303 -26.01 -4.95 4.79
C ARG A 303 -25.45 -5.94 3.78
N ASP A 304 -25.30 -5.50 2.53
CA ASP A 304 -24.85 -6.36 1.44
C ASP A 304 -23.33 -6.59 1.47
N LEU A 305 -22.55 -5.66 2.02
CA LEU A 305 -21.11 -5.82 2.30
C LEU A 305 -20.85 -6.74 3.51
N PHE A 306 -21.66 -6.59 4.56
CA PHE A 306 -21.48 -7.24 5.85
C PHE A 306 -22.69 -8.13 6.20
N PRO A 307 -22.92 -9.23 5.44
CA PRO A 307 -24.10 -10.05 5.63
C PRO A 307 -24.11 -10.69 7.02
N GLN A 308 -25.30 -10.77 7.63
CA GLN A 308 -25.50 -11.30 8.98
C GLN A 308 -24.87 -12.70 9.17
N ARG A 309 -24.97 -13.57 8.15
CA ARG A 309 -24.40 -14.93 8.18
C ARG A 309 -22.91 -14.94 8.53
N ASP A 310 -22.16 -13.95 8.04
CA ASP A 310 -20.71 -13.93 8.16
C ASP A 310 -20.24 -13.01 9.30
N PHE A 311 -21.08 -12.06 9.75
CA PHE A 311 -20.69 -10.99 10.67
C PHE A 311 -21.38 -11.03 12.03
N ALA A 312 -22.51 -11.72 12.18
CA ALA A 312 -23.30 -11.69 13.41
C ALA A 312 -22.49 -12.13 14.63
N GLY A 313 -22.62 -11.37 15.73
CA GLY A 313 -21.93 -11.66 16.99
C GLY A 313 -20.43 -11.31 17.02
N LYS A 314 -19.86 -10.83 15.91
CA LYS A 314 -18.42 -10.60 15.79
C LYS A 314 -17.98 -9.21 16.27
N ARG A 315 -16.71 -9.12 16.60
CA ARG A 315 -15.96 -7.90 16.88
C ARG A 315 -15.08 -7.58 15.67
N VAL A 316 -15.32 -6.42 15.05
CA VAL A 316 -14.77 -6.09 13.74
C VAL A 316 -14.09 -4.74 13.78
N ILE A 317 -12.78 -4.70 13.54
CA ILE A 317 -12.07 -3.44 13.31
C ILE A 317 -12.26 -3.03 11.85
N VAL A 318 -12.59 -1.76 11.60
CA VAL A 318 -12.79 -1.20 10.26
C VAL A 318 -11.74 -0.13 10.01
N HIS A 319 -10.67 -0.48 9.29
CA HIS A 319 -9.68 0.47 8.82
C HIS A 319 -10.27 1.29 7.66
N HIS A 320 -10.15 2.61 7.73
CA HIS A 320 -10.56 3.53 6.67
C HIS A 320 -9.46 4.53 6.34
N ASP A 321 -9.29 4.84 5.06
CA ASP A 321 -8.33 5.85 4.60
C ASP A 321 -8.94 7.25 4.63
N GLY A 322 -8.47 8.09 5.55
CA GLY A 322 -9.04 9.41 5.83
C GLY A 322 -10.14 9.36 6.89
N ARG A 323 -10.89 10.47 6.98
CA ARG A 323 -12.05 10.59 7.88
C ARG A 323 -13.27 9.93 7.25
N LEU A 324 -13.98 9.15 8.04
CA LEU A 324 -15.20 8.46 7.67
C LEU A 324 -16.40 9.41 7.82
N ASP A 325 -17.21 9.51 6.77
CA ASP A 325 -18.45 10.30 6.78
C ASP A 325 -19.35 9.92 7.98
N ASP A 326 -19.99 10.91 8.62
CA ASP A 326 -20.93 10.69 9.72
C ASP A 326 -22.06 9.72 9.33
N GLU A 327 -22.54 9.81 8.09
CA GLU A 327 -23.59 8.95 7.55
C GLU A 327 -23.14 7.47 7.49
N VAL A 328 -21.88 7.21 7.12
CA VAL A 328 -21.31 5.86 7.08
C VAL A 328 -21.11 5.33 8.50
N ARG A 329 -20.63 6.17 9.43
CA ARG A 329 -20.51 5.82 10.86
C ARG A 329 -21.86 5.43 11.47
N GLN A 330 -22.89 6.24 11.22
CA GLN A 330 -24.25 5.96 11.69
C GLN A 330 -24.81 4.66 11.09
N ALA A 331 -24.63 4.45 9.79
CA ALA A 331 -25.11 3.26 9.12
C ALA A 331 -24.39 1.98 9.63
N LEU A 332 -23.08 2.05 9.89
CA LEU A 332 -22.32 0.95 10.52
C LEU A 332 -22.85 0.64 11.93
N ALA A 333 -23.11 1.67 12.74
CA ALA A 333 -23.65 1.49 14.08
C ALA A 333 -25.05 0.85 14.06
N LEU A 334 -25.95 1.33 13.20
CA LEU A 334 -27.31 0.78 13.05
C LEU A 334 -27.28 -0.67 12.57
N TRP A 335 -26.45 -0.96 11.56
CA TRP A 335 -26.33 -2.33 11.06
C TRP A 335 -25.71 -3.26 12.11
N GLY A 336 -24.64 -2.82 12.78
CA GLY A 336 -24.02 -3.54 13.88
C GLY A 336 -25.01 -3.91 14.98
N GLN A 337 -25.87 -2.98 15.40
CA GLN A 337 -26.94 -3.26 16.35
C GLN A 337 -27.91 -4.34 15.84
N ALA A 338 -28.33 -4.25 14.57
CA ALA A 338 -29.27 -5.21 13.97
C ALA A 338 -28.73 -6.65 13.93
N ILE A 339 -27.43 -6.82 13.66
CA ILE A 339 -26.79 -8.15 13.57
C ILE A 339 -25.99 -8.55 14.82
N LYS A 340 -26.06 -7.75 15.89
CA LYS A 340 -25.30 -7.94 17.13
C LYS A 340 -23.79 -8.00 16.90
N THR A 341 -23.28 -7.14 16.04
CA THR A 341 -21.86 -7.02 15.67
C THR A 341 -21.34 -5.68 16.16
N ALA A 342 -20.15 -5.68 16.76
CA ALA A 342 -19.48 -4.46 17.15
C ALA A 342 -18.47 -4.06 16.06
N PHE A 343 -18.79 -2.98 15.35
CA PHE A 343 -17.86 -2.34 14.41
C PHE A 343 -17.06 -1.26 15.14
N TYR A 344 -15.74 -1.30 15.00
CA TYR A 344 -14.80 -0.35 15.59
C TYR A 344 -14.04 0.39 14.47
N PRO A 345 -14.54 1.55 14.02
CA PRO A 345 -13.85 2.36 13.02
C PRO A 345 -12.47 2.81 13.51
N VAL A 346 -11.50 2.75 12.62
CA VAL A 346 -10.14 3.29 12.77
C VAL A 346 -9.82 4.09 11.51
N GLU A 347 -9.83 5.41 11.66
CA GLU A 347 -9.58 6.38 10.60
C GLU A 347 -8.08 6.66 10.49
N VAL A 348 -7.52 6.58 9.29
CA VAL A 348 -6.09 6.79 9.02
C VAL A 348 -5.89 8.03 8.17
N VAL A 349 -5.58 9.16 8.81
CA VAL A 349 -5.37 10.44 8.12
C VAL A 349 -3.88 10.63 7.81
N ARG A 350 -3.54 10.62 6.51
CA ARG A 350 -2.14 10.59 6.04
C ARG A 350 -1.42 11.94 6.03
N ARG A 351 -2.14 13.05 6.19
CA ARG A 351 -1.63 14.42 6.02
C ARG A 351 -2.02 15.29 7.22
N GLY A 352 -1.25 16.35 7.44
CA GLY A 352 -1.53 17.33 8.50
C GLY A 352 -1.03 16.94 9.88
N ALA A 353 -0.54 15.70 10.08
CA ALA A 353 0.09 15.31 11.33
C ALA A 353 1.45 16.03 11.52
N PRO A 354 1.72 16.58 12.72
CA PRO A 354 3.03 17.10 13.10
C PRO A 354 4.13 16.06 12.92
N ARG A 355 5.38 16.49 12.75
CA ARG A 355 6.53 15.57 12.74
C ARG A 355 6.88 15.13 14.15
N LEU A 356 7.28 13.87 14.28
CA LEU A 356 7.86 13.32 15.50
C LEU A 356 9.36 13.14 15.29
N TYR A 357 10.12 13.34 16.37
CA TYR A 357 11.57 13.25 16.40
C TYR A 357 11.99 12.43 17.60
N ASN A 358 13.04 11.63 17.44
CA ASN A 358 13.70 10.99 18.55
C ASN A 358 15.01 11.75 18.84
N PHE A 359 15.34 11.88 20.12
CA PHE A 359 16.59 12.51 20.56
C PHE A 359 17.39 11.49 21.35
N ALA A 360 18.37 10.88 20.69
CA ALA A 360 19.27 9.90 21.26
C ALA A 360 20.72 10.31 20.96
N GLU A 361 21.65 9.98 21.85
CA GLU A 361 23.09 10.24 21.63
C GLU A 361 23.43 11.70 21.27
N ASN A 362 22.69 12.66 21.84
CA ASN A 362 22.77 14.09 21.54
C ASN A 362 22.50 14.45 20.07
N ARG A 363 21.77 13.62 19.35
CA ARG A 363 21.40 13.82 17.95
C ARG A 363 19.90 13.64 17.75
N VAL A 364 19.37 14.40 16.81
CA VAL A 364 17.99 14.23 16.33
C VAL A 364 17.99 13.12 15.30
N GLN A 365 17.11 12.13 15.46
CA GLN A 365 16.96 11.00 14.56
C GLN A 365 15.49 10.70 14.30
N ALA A 366 15.24 9.79 13.35
CA ALA A 366 13.90 9.27 13.12
C ALA A 366 13.42 8.50 14.38
N PRO A 367 12.15 8.62 14.77
CA PRO A 367 11.58 7.73 15.78
C PRO A 367 11.43 6.32 15.21
N SER A 368 11.62 5.33 16.07
CA SER A 368 11.46 3.93 15.69
C SER A 368 10.03 3.63 15.24
N TRP A 369 9.90 2.63 14.35
CA TRP A 369 8.61 2.11 13.91
C TRP A 369 7.70 1.77 15.09
N GLY A 370 6.43 2.18 15.02
CA GLY A 370 5.47 2.03 16.09
C GLY A 370 5.45 3.12 17.14
N SER A 371 6.46 4.01 17.19
CA SER A 371 6.45 5.16 18.10
C SER A 371 5.26 6.08 17.80
N TYR A 372 4.62 6.60 18.84
CA TYR A 372 3.48 7.50 18.70
C TYR A 372 3.43 8.61 19.75
N PHE A 373 2.78 9.71 19.37
CA PHE A 373 2.35 10.77 20.25
C PHE A 373 0.85 10.64 20.50
N ARG A 374 0.46 10.35 21.73
CA ARG A 374 -0.93 10.21 22.16
C ARG A 374 -1.55 11.60 22.37
N LEU A 375 -2.70 11.85 21.75
CA LEU A 375 -3.50 13.05 21.99
C LEU A 375 -4.48 12.81 23.13
N ASP A 376 -5.19 11.67 23.06
CA ASP A 376 -6.11 11.18 24.08
C ASP A 376 -6.26 9.64 23.97
N ASP A 377 -7.28 9.06 24.62
CA ASP A 377 -7.53 7.61 24.63
C ASP A 377 -7.95 7.04 23.26
N TYR A 378 -8.25 7.89 22.28
CA TYR A 378 -8.80 7.54 20.97
C TYR A 378 -8.07 8.19 19.78
N GLU A 379 -7.17 9.15 20.00
CA GLU A 379 -6.43 9.83 18.94
C GLU A 379 -4.90 9.82 19.18
N ALA A 380 -4.12 9.58 18.12
CA ALA A 380 -2.65 9.63 18.17
C ALA A 380 -2.00 9.96 16.82
N PHE A 381 -0.76 10.45 16.86
CA PHE A 381 0.14 10.53 15.70
C PHE A 381 1.15 9.40 15.75
N VAL A 382 1.24 8.58 14.70
CA VAL A 382 1.93 7.28 14.74
C VAL A 382 2.93 7.15 13.60
N ILE A 383 4.11 6.64 13.89
CA ILE A 383 5.10 6.23 12.89
C ILE A 383 4.83 4.78 12.47
N LEU A 384 4.25 4.60 11.27
CA LEU A 384 4.08 3.27 10.66
C LEU A 384 5.01 3.01 9.46
N SER A 385 5.90 3.95 9.15
CA SER A 385 6.94 3.72 8.15
C SER A 385 8.08 2.96 8.84
N PRO A 386 8.55 1.82 8.30
CA PRO A 386 9.75 1.18 8.83
C PRO A 386 10.94 2.13 8.73
N ASP A 387 11.89 2.01 9.66
CA ASP A 387 13.17 2.71 9.54
C ASP A 387 13.87 2.21 8.27
N GLU A 388 14.24 3.13 7.39
CA GLU A 388 15.00 2.82 6.18
C GLU A 388 16.46 2.44 6.51
N ASP A 389 16.88 2.48 7.77
CA ASP A 389 18.21 2.05 8.24
C ASP A 389 18.48 0.55 7.91
N ASP A 390 17.43 -0.27 7.77
CA ASP A 390 17.53 -1.68 7.36
C ASP A 390 17.39 -1.92 5.85
N ALA A 391 17.14 -0.86 5.06
CA ALA A 391 17.08 -0.99 3.61
C ALA A 391 18.51 -1.08 3.05
N PRO A 392 18.84 -2.10 2.25
CA PRO A 392 20.16 -2.18 1.65
C PRO A 392 20.42 -0.91 0.81
N PRO A 393 21.62 -0.31 0.89
CA PRO A 393 21.95 0.86 0.09
C PRO A 393 21.74 0.52 -1.38
N LYS A 394 21.11 1.44 -2.13
CA LYS A 394 21.01 1.29 -3.59
C LYS A 394 22.42 1.19 -4.15
N ARG A 395 22.65 0.26 -5.09
CA ARG A 395 23.96 0.11 -5.76
C ARG A 395 24.42 1.47 -6.30
N GLY A 396 25.50 2.00 -5.74
CA GLY A 396 26.09 3.28 -6.13
C GLY A 396 25.83 4.45 -5.19
N GLU A 397 25.01 4.30 -4.14
CA GLU A 397 24.79 5.33 -3.12
C GLU A 397 25.73 5.12 -1.92
N SER A 398 26.48 6.16 -1.56
CA SER A 398 27.48 6.08 -0.48
C SER A 398 26.87 6.09 0.93
N ARG A 399 25.63 6.59 1.08
CA ARG A 399 24.76 6.46 2.26
C ARG A 399 23.30 6.61 1.82
N PRO A 400 22.36 5.80 2.32
CA PRO A 400 20.94 6.06 2.13
C PRO A 400 20.58 7.40 2.79
N HIS A 401 19.91 8.28 2.04
CA HIS A 401 19.29 9.48 2.59
C HIS A 401 17.98 9.07 3.25
N HIS A 402 17.84 9.31 4.56
CA HIS A 402 16.62 8.98 5.30
C HIS A 402 15.75 10.23 5.49
N PRO A 403 14.66 10.38 4.74
CA PRO A 403 13.79 11.55 4.87
C PRO A 403 13.07 11.53 6.21
N THR A 404 12.80 12.70 6.79
CA THR A 404 12.04 12.76 8.05
C THR A 404 10.67 12.07 7.89
N PRO A 405 10.34 11.05 8.72
CA PRO A 405 9.10 10.29 8.55
C PRO A 405 7.89 11.20 8.77
N GLN A 406 6.81 10.94 8.02
CA GLN A 406 5.51 11.60 8.18
C GLN A 406 4.64 10.69 9.05
N PRO A 407 4.28 11.09 10.28
CA PRO A 407 3.33 10.34 11.07
C PRO A 407 1.96 10.31 10.40
N LEU A 408 1.21 9.25 10.68
CA LEU A 408 -0.21 9.14 10.38
C LEU A 408 -1.01 9.60 11.59
N HIS A 409 -2.09 10.33 11.37
CA HIS A 409 -3.04 10.66 12.43
C HIS A 409 -4.11 9.57 12.47
N ILE A 410 -4.16 8.85 13.59
CA ILE A 410 -5.05 7.72 13.83
C ILE A 410 -6.15 8.16 14.78
N ILE A 411 -7.41 7.90 14.40
CA ILE A 411 -8.58 8.12 15.24
C ILE A 411 -9.34 6.81 15.38
N ALA A 412 -9.59 6.39 16.62
CA ALA A 412 -10.29 5.18 16.97
C ALA A 412 -11.70 5.49 17.50
N SER A 413 -12.64 4.55 17.30
CA SER A 413 -13.99 4.65 17.84
C SER A 413 -14.41 3.32 18.47
N GLY A 414 -14.74 3.37 19.78
CA GLY A 414 -15.21 2.21 20.54
C GLY A 414 -14.12 1.21 20.97
N ILE A 415 -12.85 1.51 20.70
CA ILE A 415 -11.66 0.78 21.19
C ILE A 415 -10.58 1.76 21.64
N PRO A 416 -9.69 1.37 22.58
CA PRO A 416 -8.53 2.17 22.95
C PRO A 416 -7.59 2.39 21.75
N ILE A 417 -6.93 3.55 21.72
CA ILE A 417 -6.00 3.93 20.67
C ILE A 417 -4.85 2.91 20.51
N GLU A 418 -4.39 2.29 21.59
CA GLU A 418 -3.33 1.28 21.56
C GLU A 418 -3.73 0.05 20.73
N LEU A 419 -4.99 -0.39 20.85
CA LEU A 419 -5.52 -1.52 20.07
C LEU A 419 -5.66 -1.15 18.59
N ALA A 420 -6.08 0.07 18.28
CA ALA A 420 -6.16 0.58 16.91
C ALA A 420 -4.78 0.72 16.27
N ILE A 421 -3.79 1.22 17.00
CA ILE A 421 -2.40 1.30 16.53
C ILE A 421 -1.86 -0.11 16.27
N ARG A 422 -2.07 -1.03 17.22
CA ARG A 422 -1.64 -2.42 17.11
C ARG A 422 -2.25 -3.12 15.90
N SER A 423 -3.53 -2.89 15.60
CA SER A 423 -4.18 -3.47 14.41
C SER A 423 -3.59 -2.92 13.12
N LEU A 424 -3.26 -1.63 13.05
CA LEU A 424 -2.60 -1.06 11.88
C LEU A 424 -1.18 -1.63 11.71
N GLN A 425 -0.38 -1.68 12.77
CA GLN A 425 0.99 -2.22 12.74
C GLN A 425 1.03 -3.68 12.30
N LEU A 426 0.15 -4.53 12.84
CA LEU A 426 0.13 -5.94 12.46
C LEU A 426 -0.25 -6.13 10.99
N TRP A 427 -1.15 -5.30 10.45
CA TRP A 427 -1.57 -5.40 9.06
C TRP A 427 -0.60 -4.75 8.06
N THR A 428 0.36 -3.92 8.50
CA THR A 428 1.48 -3.52 7.62
C THR A 428 2.42 -4.68 7.35
N LEU A 429 2.55 -5.64 8.27
CA LEU A 429 3.41 -6.84 8.12
C LEU A 429 2.88 -7.81 7.06
N LEU A 430 1.57 -7.78 6.82
CA LEU A 430 0.85 -8.68 5.90
C LEU A 430 0.89 -8.20 4.45
N TYR A 431 1.77 -7.25 4.14
CA TYR A 431 2.07 -6.87 2.77
C TYR A 431 3.15 -7.78 2.19
N TYR A 432 2.75 -8.69 1.32
CA TYR A 432 3.63 -9.71 0.72
C TYR A 432 4.39 -9.21 -0.53
N GLY A 433 4.76 -7.93 -0.58
CA GLY A 433 5.57 -7.37 -1.67
C GLY A 433 7.04 -7.77 -1.59
N VAL A 434 7.88 -7.22 -2.47
CA VAL A 434 9.34 -7.43 -2.48
C VAL A 434 10.07 -6.10 -2.50
N GLY A 435 11.23 -6.04 -1.85
CA GLY A 435 12.20 -4.95 -1.95
C GLY A 435 11.66 -3.59 -1.52
N GLU A 436 11.96 -2.55 -2.31
CA GLU A 436 11.54 -1.15 -2.11
C GLU A 436 10.02 -0.98 -1.90
N THR A 437 9.22 -1.95 -2.39
CA THR A 437 7.76 -1.96 -2.22
C THR A 437 7.31 -2.27 -0.79
N ILE A 438 8.07 -3.10 -0.05
CA ILE A 438 7.80 -3.38 1.37
C ILE A 438 8.14 -2.14 2.22
N ALA A 439 9.30 -1.51 1.97
CA ALA A 439 9.75 -0.33 2.70
C ALA A 439 8.84 0.91 2.46
N SER A 440 8.19 0.99 1.29
CA SER A 440 7.37 2.14 0.91
C SER A 440 5.88 2.06 1.29
N SER A 441 5.36 0.87 1.64
CA SER A 441 3.96 0.75 2.07
C SER A 441 3.79 1.18 3.52
N ARG A 442 3.59 2.49 3.73
CA ARG A 442 3.23 3.09 5.04
C ARG A 442 1.87 2.65 5.58
N LEU A 443 1.15 1.81 4.84
CA LEU A 443 -0.26 1.51 5.06
C LEU A 443 -0.46 0.03 5.26
N PRO A 444 -1.40 -0.34 6.15
CA PRO A 444 -1.79 -1.74 6.31
C PRO A 444 -2.37 -2.30 5.02
N VAL A 445 -2.26 -3.61 4.82
CA VAL A 445 -2.77 -4.32 3.64
C VAL A 445 -4.28 -4.09 3.40
N THR A 446 -5.04 -3.75 4.46
CA THR A 446 -6.45 -3.34 4.39
C THR A 446 -6.68 -2.05 3.60
N LEU A 447 -5.70 -1.14 3.57
CA LEU A 447 -5.76 0.16 2.90
C LEU A 447 -4.84 0.23 1.67
N TYR A 448 -4.01 -0.78 1.43
CA TYR A 448 -3.15 -0.84 0.26
C TYR A 448 -3.98 -0.91 -1.03
N GLY A 449 -3.56 -0.17 -2.07
CA GLY A 449 -4.26 -0.10 -3.37
C GLY A 449 -5.62 0.63 -3.33
N ALA A 450 -6.09 1.07 -2.16
CA ALA A 450 -7.38 1.76 -2.00
C ALA A 450 -7.51 3.01 -2.88
N GLY A 451 -6.48 3.86 -2.87
CA GLY A 451 -6.47 5.10 -3.65
C GLY A 451 -6.44 4.88 -5.16
N GLU A 452 -5.70 3.87 -5.62
CA GLU A 452 -5.62 3.51 -7.05
C GLU A 452 -6.95 2.96 -7.56
N LEU A 453 -7.57 2.07 -6.78
CA LEU A 453 -8.89 1.51 -7.07
C LEU A 453 -9.98 2.58 -7.03
N ALA A 454 -9.92 3.49 -6.05
CA ALA A 454 -10.82 4.64 -5.94
C ALA A 454 -10.70 5.58 -7.15
N TYR A 455 -9.48 5.91 -7.55
CA TYR A 455 -9.23 6.74 -8.74
C TYR A 455 -9.80 6.07 -10.00
N TRP A 456 -9.54 4.79 -10.18
CA TRP A 456 -10.02 4.02 -11.32
C TRP A 456 -11.56 3.94 -11.37
N LEU A 457 -12.22 3.67 -10.25
CA LEU A 457 -13.69 3.69 -10.16
C LEU A 457 -14.28 5.07 -10.45
N ARG A 458 -13.65 6.16 -9.98
CA ARG A 458 -14.09 7.54 -10.30
C ARG A 458 -13.99 7.87 -11.77
N LYS A 459 -13.12 7.20 -12.53
CA LYS A 459 -13.00 7.32 -13.99
C LYS A 459 -14.03 6.50 -14.77
N GLY A 460 -15.02 5.90 -14.09
CA GLY A 460 -16.06 5.10 -14.71
C GLY A 460 -15.71 3.61 -14.83
N GLY A 461 -14.66 3.15 -14.14
CA GLY A 461 -14.37 1.73 -14.02
C GLY A 461 -15.50 0.97 -13.32
N ALA A 462 -15.71 -0.29 -13.71
CA ALA A 462 -16.64 -1.21 -13.06
C ALA A 462 -15.99 -2.57 -12.80
N VAL A 463 -16.06 -3.07 -11.56
CA VAL A 463 -15.46 -4.36 -11.20
C VAL A 463 -16.31 -5.50 -11.77
N SER A 464 -15.69 -6.38 -12.56
CA SER A 464 -16.38 -7.50 -13.21
C SER A 464 -16.94 -8.54 -12.22
N GLN A 465 -16.21 -8.79 -11.13
CA GLN A 465 -16.59 -9.71 -10.07
C GLN A 465 -16.81 -8.94 -8.78
N PRO A 466 -18.07 -8.80 -8.32
CA PRO A 466 -18.39 -8.00 -7.13
C PRO A 466 -17.92 -8.67 -5.83
N GLU A 467 -17.43 -9.90 -5.86
CA GLU A 467 -16.93 -10.63 -4.70
C GLU A 467 -15.90 -11.68 -5.14
N GLY A 468 -14.89 -11.92 -4.31
CA GLY A 468 -13.86 -12.91 -4.61
C GLY A 468 -12.86 -13.11 -3.47
N GLU A 469 -12.07 -14.17 -3.57
CA GLU A 469 -11.09 -14.61 -2.56
C GLU A 469 -9.64 -14.31 -2.96
N VAL A 470 -9.46 -13.53 -4.02
CA VAL A 470 -8.14 -13.16 -4.55
C VAL A 470 -7.90 -11.67 -4.32
N PRO A 471 -6.82 -11.28 -3.62
CA PRO A 471 -6.53 -9.89 -3.32
C PRO A 471 -5.82 -9.21 -4.52
N PHE A 472 -6.57 -9.00 -5.60
CA PHE A 472 -6.03 -8.55 -6.90
C PHE A 472 -5.38 -7.15 -6.89
N TRP A 473 -5.58 -6.36 -5.84
CA TRP A 473 -5.01 -5.01 -5.68
C TRP A 473 -3.59 -5.00 -5.10
N LEU A 474 -3.07 -6.15 -4.65
CA LEU A 474 -1.74 -6.23 -4.04
C LEU A 474 -0.60 -5.93 -5.01
#